data_AF-A0A7J5Y542-F1
#
_entry.id   AF-A0A7J5Y542-F1
#
_cell.length_a   1.000
_cell.length_b   1.000
_cell.length_c   1.000
_cell.angle_alpha   90.00
_cell.angle_beta   90.00
_cell.angle_gamma   90.00
#
_symmetry.space_group_name_H-M   'P 1'
#
loop_
_entity.id
_entity.type
_entity.pdbx_description
1 polymer ?
#
loop_
_entity_poly.entity_id
_entity_poly.type
_entity_poly.pdbx_seq_one_letter_code
_entity_poly.pdbx_strand_id
1 'polypeptide(L)'
;MLRGHAPIKEMGQWTAATLKIWKKIQSGFGLPKKCSPLTNIGYMRTFMPSNLDAGFKWSEHGLTSLYQILDKDNLRTFEQLKNDFHIPKTDFFRYLQLRPFLTTQKEWEKFRKPTPIENYLIKLKLGNKGPKIVGK
;
A
#
# COMPACT_ATOMS: atom_id res chain seq x y z
N MET A 1 -43.19 2.32 21.10
CA MET A 1 -42.18 1.30 20.75
C MET A 1 -41.76 1.51 19.29
N LEU A 2 -40.62 2.14 19.03
CA LEU A 2 -40.02 2.17 17.69
C LEU A 2 -38.74 1.32 17.75
N ARG A 3 -38.83 0.05 17.31
CA ARG A 3 -37.64 -0.79 17.14
C ARG A 3 -36.93 -0.37 15.86
N GLY A 4 -35.73 0.18 16.01
CA GLY A 4 -34.79 0.39 14.91
C GLY A 4 -34.35 -0.93 14.27
N HIS A 5 -34.50 -1.02 12.96
CA HIS A 5 -33.92 -2.04 12.07
C HIS A 5 -33.79 -1.38 10.68
N ALA A 6 -32.66 -1.31 9.97
CA ALA A 6 -31.29 -1.73 10.23
C ALA A 6 -30.34 -0.98 9.25
N PRO A 7 -29.36 -0.17 9.71
CA PRO A 7 -28.45 0.60 8.83
C PRO A 7 -27.46 -0.26 8.03
N ILE A 8 -27.36 -1.56 8.35
CA ILE A 8 -26.36 -2.49 7.80
C ILE A 8 -26.68 -2.87 6.34
N LYS A 9 -27.97 -2.96 5.99
CA LYS A 9 -28.41 -3.42 4.66
C LYS A 9 -28.15 -2.37 3.57
N GLU A 10 -28.38 -1.10 3.89
CA GLU A 10 -28.11 0.04 3.01
C GLU A 10 -26.59 0.25 2.84
N MET A 11 -25.81 0.11 3.91
CA MET A 11 -24.35 0.21 3.85
C MET A 11 -23.75 -0.83 2.89
N GLY A 12 -24.32 -2.04 2.84
CA GLY A 12 -23.93 -3.07 1.87
C GLY A 12 -24.16 -2.65 0.41
N GLN A 13 -25.27 -1.97 0.12
CA GLN A 13 -25.60 -1.48 -1.22
C GLN A 13 -24.66 -0.35 -1.65
N TRP A 14 -24.40 0.63 -0.77
CA TRP A 14 -23.44 1.71 -1.03
C TRP A 14 -22.01 1.19 -1.21
N THR A 15 -21.61 0.21 -0.40
CA THR A 15 -20.29 -0.43 -0.53
C THR A 15 -20.19 -1.16 -1.87
N ALA A 16 -21.22 -1.91 -2.26
CA ALA A 16 -21.24 -2.61 -3.56
C ALA A 16 -21.20 -1.64 -4.75
N ALA A 17 -21.97 -0.55 -4.69
CA ALA A 17 -21.99 0.49 -5.71
C ALA A 17 -20.61 1.17 -5.85
N THR A 18 -20.02 1.58 -4.73
CA THR A 18 -18.70 2.22 -4.70
C THR A 18 -17.60 1.30 -5.22
N LEU A 19 -17.63 0.01 -4.83
CA LEU A 19 -16.71 -1.00 -5.36
C LEU A 19 -16.89 -1.22 -6.87
N LYS A 20 -18.12 -1.18 -7.38
CA LYS A 20 -18.41 -1.33 -8.81
C LYS A 20 -17.87 -0.14 -9.60
N ILE A 21 -18.05 1.08 -9.10
CA ILE A 21 -17.48 2.30 -9.68
C ILE A 21 -15.96 2.22 -9.67
N TRP A 22 -15.36 1.85 -8.53
CA TRP A 22 -13.91 1.70 -8.41
C TRP A 22 -13.35 0.67 -9.40
N LYS A 23 -13.98 -0.49 -9.56
CA LYS A 23 -13.56 -1.51 -10.54
C LYS A 23 -13.63 -0.99 -11.99
N LYS A 24 -14.62 -0.15 -12.31
CA LYS A 24 -14.71 0.50 -13.63
C LYS A 24 -13.57 1.50 -13.83
N ILE A 25 -13.27 2.33 -12.83
CA ILE A 25 -12.12 3.25 -12.85
C ILE A 25 -10.83 2.46 -13.03
N GLN A 26 -10.61 1.40 -12.24
CA GLN A 26 -9.42 0.56 -12.38
C GLN A 26 -9.28 -0.02 -13.79
N SER A 27 -10.38 -0.46 -14.40
CA SER A 27 -10.35 -1.02 -15.75
C SER A 27 -10.12 0.05 -16.82
N GLY A 28 -10.73 1.23 -16.68
CA GLY A 28 -10.57 2.35 -17.63
C GLY A 28 -9.17 2.97 -17.61
N PHE A 29 -8.52 3.00 -16.45
CA PHE A 29 -7.16 3.55 -16.28
C PHE A 29 -6.06 2.48 -16.26
N GLY A 30 -6.40 1.20 -16.48
CA GLY A 30 -5.43 0.10 -16.49
C GLY A 30 -4.73 -0.16 -15.15
N LEU A 31 -5.33 0.27 -14.03
CA LEU A 31 -4.76 0.14 -12.69
C LEU A 31 -4.66 -1.34 -12.27
N PRO A 32 -3.66 -1.71 -11.46
CA PRO A 32 -3.55 -3.06 -10.94
C PRO A 32 -4.74 -3.41 -10.04
N LYS A 33 -5.24 -4.64 -10.18
CA LYS A 33 -6.45 -5.09 -9.47
C LYS A 33 -6.14 -5.60 -8.07
N LYS A 34 -4.95 -6.16 -7.85
CA LYS A 34 -4.58 -6.81 -6.57
C LYS A 34 -3.61 -6.01 -5.71
N CYS A 35 -2.63 -5.35 -6.31
CA CYS A 35 -1.56 -4.68 -5.56
C CYS A 35 -1.13 -3.39 -6.24
N SER A 36 -1.19 -2.27 -5.51
CA SER A 36 -0.77 -0.96 -6.00
C SER A 36 0.48 -0.49 -5.24
N PRO A 37 1.36 0.32 -5.83
CA PRO A 37 2.46 0.97 -5.13
C PRO A 37 2.03 1.76 -3.88
N LEU A 38 0.78 2.22 -3.83
CA LEU A 38 0.25 2.96 -2.69
C LEU A 38 -0.20 2.06 -1.53
N THR A 39 -0.22 0.74 -1.72
CA THR A 39 -0.61 -0.21 -0.67
C THR A 39 0.32 -0.10 0.53
N ASN A 40 -0.28 -0.07 1.72
CA ASN A 40 0.48 -0.04 2.97
C ASN A 40 1.04 -1.43 3.28
N ILE A 41 2.35 -1.53 3.48
CA ILE A 41 3.08 -2.79 3.67
C ILE A 41 2.59 -3.50 4.95
N GLY A 42 2.34 -2.76 6.03
CA GLY A 42 1.88 -3.31 7.31
C GLY A 42 0.43 -3.80 7.31
N TYR A 43 -0.36 -3.45 6.29
CA TYR A 43 -1.77 -3.84 6.18
C TYR A 43 -2.06 -4.69 4.94
N MET A 44 -1.04 -5.32 4.36
CA MET A 44 -1.21 -6.21 3.22
C MET A 44 -1.89 -7.51 3.65
N ARG A 45 -3.22 -7.57 3.55
CA ARG A 45 -4.00 -8.77 3.87
C ARG A 45 -3.57 -10.03 3.09
N THR A 46 -3.01 -9.85 1.89
CA THR A 46 -2.52 -10.95 1.05
C THR A 46 -1.13 -11.45 1.42
N PHE A 47 -0.38 -10.71 2.25
CA PHE A 47 0.95 -11.08 2.72
C PHE A 47 0.84 -11.55 4.18
N MET A 48 0.64 -12.84 4.40
CA MET A 48 0.49 -13.42 5.74
C MET A 48 1.59 -12.99 6.73
N PRO A 49 2.89 -12.90 6.35
CA PRO A 49 3.92 -12.50 7.29
C PRO A 49 3.71 -11.12 7.91
N SER A 50 3.14 -10.13 7.20
CA SER A 50 2.85 -8.82 7.82
C SER A 50 1.76 -8.88 8.88
N ASN A 51 0.90 -9.90 8.87
CA ASN A 51 -0.20 -10.04 9.83
C ASN A 51 0.15 -10.99 10.99
N LEU A 52 1.07 -11.93 10.77
CA LEU A 52 1.44 -12.96 11.76
C LEU A 52 2.69 -12.57 12.56
N ASP A 53 3.60 -11.82 11.96
CA ASP A 53 4.84 -11.42 12.62
C ASP A 53 4.65 -10.07 13.33
N ALA A 54 4.47 -10.11 14.65
CA ALA A 54 4.34 -8.91 15.48
C ALA A 54 5.58 -7.99 15.44
N GLY A 55 6.72 -8.50 14.97
CA GLY A 55 7.94 -7.73 14.75
C GLY A 55 8.02 -7.07 13.38
N PHE A 56 7.05 -7.29 12.48
CA PHE A 56 6.99 -6.62 11.18
C PHE A 56 6.49 -5.17 11.35
N LYS A 57 7.35 -4.30 11.90
CA LYS A 57 7.01 -2.93 12.31
C LYS A 57 7.72 -1.84 11.52
N TRP A 58 7.89 -2.06 10.22
CA TRP A 58 8.58 -1.10 9.34
C TRP A 58 7.87 0.25 9.22
N SER A 59 6.57 0.30 9.54
CA SER A 59 5.81 1.54 9.64
C SER A 59 6.34 2.48 10.73
N GLU A 60 6.86 1.96 11.85
CA GLU A 60 7.49 2.74 12.93
C GLU A 60 8.77 3.43 12.44
N HIS A 61 9.43 2.81 11.46
CA HIS A 61 10.60 3.33 10.76
C HIS A 61 10.25 4.24 9.56
N GLY A 62 8.96 4.53 9.34
CA GLY A 62 8.49 5.36 8.23
C GLY A 62 8.39 4.65 6.88
N LEU A 63 8.70 3.35 6.82
CA LEU A 63 8.50 2.51 5.64
C LEU A 63 7.08 1.95 5.66
N THR A 64 6.14 2.71 5.10
CA THR A 64 4.70 2.44 5.21
C THR A 64 4.11 1.90 3.92
N SER A 65 4.62 2.30 2.76
CA SER A 65 3.98 2.07 1.46
C SER A 65 4.93 1.35 0.51
N LEU A 66 4.36 0.50 -0.34
CA LEU A 66 5.11 -0.31 -1.30
C LEU A 66 5.90 0.50 -2.34
N TYR A 67 5.53 1.73 -2.66
CA TYR A 67 6.32 2.58 -3.57
C TYR A 67 7.69 2.93 -2.97
N GLN A 68 7.83 2.93 -1.64
CA GLN A 68 9.07 3.30 -0.94
C GLN A 68 10.13 2.20 -1.03
N ILE A 69 9.73 0.95 -1.30
CA ILE A 69 10.65 -0.17 -1.57
C ILE A 69 11.06 -0.27 -3.04
N LEU A 70 10.51 0.59 -3.90
CA LEU A 70 10.91 0.71 -5.29
C LEU A 70 11.90 1.87 -5.48
N ASP A 71 12.83 1.68 -6.40
CA ASP A 71 13.68 2.73 -6.96
C ASP A 71 13.76 2.55 -8.47
N LYS A 72 13.28 3.53 -9.24
CA LYS A 72 13.30 3.54 -10.71
C LYS A 72 12.95 2.17 -11.32
N ASP A 73 11.77 1.65 -10.96
CA ASP A 73 11.21 0.37 -11.40
C ASP A 73 11.88 -0.91 -10.86
N ASN A 74 12.88 -0.79 -9.98
CA ASN A 74 13.54 -1.93 -9.35
C ASN A 74 13.24 -1.98 -7.85
N LEU A 75 13.24 -3.19 -7.29
CA LEU A 75 13.13 -3.36 -5.85
C LEU A 75 14.46 -2.98 -5.19
N ARG A 76 14.41 -2.06 -4.22
CA ARG A 76 15.57 -1.64 -3.43
C ARG A 76 16.19 -2.83 -2.72
N THR A 77 17.51 -2.81 -2.55
CA THR A 77 18.21 -3.80 -1.72
C THR A 77 17.87 -3.59 -0.24
N PHE A 78 18.04 -4.63 0.57
CA PHE A 78 17.86 -4.48 2.01
C PHE A 78 18.83 -3.43 2.60
N GLU A 79 20.05 -3.33 2.09
CA GLU A 79 21.02 -2.33 2.57
C GLU A 79 20.56 -0.90 2.30
N GLN A 80 19.96 -0.64 1.13
CA GLN A 80 19.35 0.65 0.83
C GLN A 80 18.20 0.96 1.80
N LEU A 81 17.29 0.00 2.02
CA LEU A 81 16.17 0.18 2.95
C LEU A 81 16.64 0.38 4.39
N LYS A 82 17.66 -0.37 4.81
CA LYS A 82 18.30 -0.24 6.12
C LYS A 82 18.90 1.16 6.30
N ASN A 83 19.61 1.67 5.29
CA ASN A 83 20.24 2.98 5.37
C ASN A 83 19.21 4.12 5.34
N ASP A 84 18.17 4.01 4.51
CA ASP A 84 17.18 5.07 4.34
C ASP A 84 16.16 5.13 5.49
N PHE A 85 15.76 3.96 6.01
CA PHE A 85 14.68 3.83 7.01
C PHE A 85 15.19 3.36 8.39
N HIS A 86 16.49 3.12 8.55
CA HIS A 86 17.08 2.65 9.81
C HIS A 86 16.47 1.33 10.30
N ILE A 87 16.09 0.44 9.38
CA ILE A 87 15.47 -0.85 9.70
C ILE A 87 16.51 -1.78 10.35
N PRO A 88 16.18 -2.51 11.43
CA PRO A 88 17.12 -3.42 12.07
C PRO A 88 17.63 -4.52 11.14
N LYS A 89 18.90 -4.93 11.28
CA LYS A 89 19.48 -6.05 10.48
C LYS A 89 18.74 -7.37 10.71
N THR A 90 18.13 -7.54 11.89
CA THR A 90 17.27 -8.69 12.23
C THR A 90 16.13 -8.87 11.22
N ASP A 91 15.70 -7.81 10.54
CA ASP A 91 14.55 -7.84 9.62
C ASP A 91 14.92 -8.26 8.21
N PHE A 92 16.18 -8.65 7.97
CA PHE A 92 16.62 -9.12 6.67
C PHE A 92 15.80 -10.30 6.17
N PHE A 93 15.45 -11.26 7.05
CA PHE A 93 14.62 -12.39 6.65
C PHE A 93 13.21 -11.97 6.21
N ARG A 94 12.63 -10.92 6.83
CA ARG A 94 11.32 -10.37 6.45
C ARG A 94 11.38 -9.75 5.06
N TYR A 95 12.48 -9.07 4.74
CA TYR A 95 12.74 -8.58 3.39
C TYR A 95 12.86 -9.73 2.38
N LEU A 96 13.55 -10.82 2.76
CA LEU A 96 13.63 -12.02 1.91
C LEU A 96 12.28 -12.73 1.72
N GLN A 97 11.31 -12.55 2.63
CA GLN A 97 9.94 -13.04 2.42
C GLN A 97 9.12 -12.10 1.52
N LEU A 98 9.27 -10.78 1.70
CA LEU A 98 8.52 -9.78 0.94
C LEU A 98 8.94 -9.74 -0.54
N ARG A 99 10.25 -9.83 -0.82
CA ARG A 99 10.78 -9.79 -2.19
C ARG A 99 10.16 -10.84 -3.13
N PRO A 100 10.23 -12.16 -2.85
CA PRO A 100 9.64 -13.18 -3.70
C PRO A 100 8.12 -13.07 -3.75
N PHE A 101 7.49 -12.66 -2.64
CA PHE A 101 6.05 -12.42 -2.62
C PHE A 101 5.63 -11.37 -3.65
N LEU A 102 6.36 -10.28 -3.76
CA LEU A 102 6.08 -9.21 -4.72
C LEU A 102 6.42 -9.62 -6.15
N THR A 103 7.59 -10.24 -6.38
CA THR A 103 8.02 -10.62 -7.74
C THR A 103 7.20 -11.76 -8.34
N THR A 104 6.59 -12.61 -7.51
CA THR A 104 5.73 -13.72 -7.98
C THR A 104 4.32 -13.26 -8.35
N GLN A 105 3.94 -12.00 -8.06
CA GLN A 105 2.63 -11.51 -8.45
C GLN A 105 2.53 -11.34 -9.97
N LYS A 106 1.43 -11.84 -10.55
CA LYS A 106 1.14 -11.68 -12.00
C LYS A 106 1.11 -10.21 -12.46
N GLU A 107 0.90 -9.27 -11.55
CA GLU A 107 0.84 -7.83 -11.83
C GLU A 107 2.12 -7.09 -11.43
N TRP A 108 3.22 -7.79 -11.08
CA TRP A 108 4.50 -7.18 -10.69
C TRP A 108 5.00 -6.15 -11.70
N GLU A 109 4.89 -6.46 -13.00
CA GLU A 109 5.27 -5.57 -14.09
C GLU A 109 4.48 -4.25 -14.12
N LYS A 110 3.21 -4.28 -13.71
CA LYS A 110 2.36 -3.08 -13.58
C LYS A 110 2.63 -2.34 -12.29
N PHE A 111 2.95 -3.07 -11.23
CA PHE A 111 3.33 -2.50 -9.94
C PHE A 111 4.65 -1.75 -10.02
N ARG A 112 5.67 -2.29 -10.71
CA ARG A 112 6.98 -1.65 -10.83
C ARG A 112 6.95 -0.35 -11.63
N LYS A 113 5.95 -0.17 -12.49
CA LYS A 113 5.75 1.02 -13.32
C LYS A 113 4.44 1.69 -12.94
N PRO A 114 4.43 2.55 -11.90
CA PRO A 114 3.23 3.23 -11.48
C PRO A 114 2.63 4.04 -12.63
N THR A 115 1.31 3.99 -12.75
CA THR A 115 0.56 4.79 -13.73
C THR A 115 0.74 6.29 -13.46
N PRO A 116 0.45 7.19 -14.43
CA PRO A 116 0.53 8.64 -14.21
C PRO A 116 -0.27 9.12 -12.99
N ILE A 117 -1.43 8.51 -12.74
CA ILE A 117 -2.27 8.80 -11.57
C ILE A 117 -1.59 8.34 -10.29
N GLU A 118 -1.01 7.14 -10.25
CA GLU A 118 -0.26 6.66 -9.09
C GLU A 118 0.96 7.54 -8.81
N ASN A 119 1.69 7.96 -9.84
CA ASN A 119 2.79 8.91 -9.69
C ASN A 119 2.34 10.26 -9.13
N TYR A 120 1.19 10.77 -9.58
CA TYR A 120 0.59 11.99 -9.02
C TYR A 120 0.24 11.82 -7.53
N LEU A 121 -0.41 10.71 -7.17
CA LEU A 121 -0.77 10.40 -5.78
C LEU A 121 0.46 10.19 -4.88
N ILE A 122 1.52 9.55 -5.40
CA ILE A 122 2.80 9.41 -4.70
C ILE A 122 3.41 10.80 -4.46
N LYS A 123 3.44 11.68 -5.48
CA LYS A 123 3.91 13.06 -5.33
C LYS A 123 3.12 13.84 -4.29
N LEU A 124 1.79 13.70 -4.24
CA LEU A 124 0.96 14.32 -3.21
C LEU A 124 1.33 13.80 -1.81
N LYS A 125 1.52 12.49 -1.64
CA LYS A 125 1.96 11.91 -0.37
C LYS A 125 3.34 12.41 0.07
N LEU A 126 4.27 12.59 -0.88
CA LEU A 126 5.61 13.11 -0.60
C LEU A 126 5.58 14.62 -0.28
N GLY A 127 4.77 15.40 -1.01
CA GLY A 127 4.61 16.84 -0.84
C GLY A 127 3.88 17.25 0.45
N ASN A 128 3.09 16.35 1.03
CA ASN A 128 2.40 16.59 2.32
C ASN A 128 3.35 16.52 3.55
N LYS A 129 4.67 16.46 3.33
CA LYS A 129 5.71 16.76 4.34
C LYS A 129 6.07 18.26 4.41
N GLY A 130 5.35 19.14 3.71
CA GLY A 130 5.39 20.58 3.97
C GLY A 130 4.74 20.93 5.32
N PRO A 131 5.14 22.04 5.99
CA PRO A 131 4.62 22.37 7.30
C PRO A 131 3.10 22.49 7.22
N LYS A 132 2.40 21.75 8.08
CA LYS A 132 0.98 21.98 8.32
C LYS A 132 0.86 23.42 8.79
N ILE A 133 0.42 24.31 7.92
CA ILE A 133 0.00 25.65 8.32
C ILE A 133 -1.24 25.41 9.17
N VAL A 134 -1.03 25.28 10.49
CA VAL A 134 -2.10 25.40 11.47
C VAL A 134 -2.55 26.84 11.34
N GLY A 135 -3.70 27.04 10.68
CA GLY A 135 -4.37 28.33 10.68
C GLY A 135 -4.59 28.77 12.12
N LYS A 136 -4.07 29.94 12.46
CA LYS A 136 -4.44 30.70 13.66
C LYS A 136 -5.84 31.26 13.50
#